data_AF-A0A8S3JGQ7-F1
#
_entry.id   AF-A0A8S3JGQ7-F1
#
_cell.length_a   1.000
_cell.length_b   1.000
_cell.length_c   1.000
_cell.angle_alpha   90.00
_cell.angle_beta   90.00
_cell.angle_gamma   90.00
#
_symmetry.space_group_name_H-M   'P 1'
#
loop_
_entity.id
_entity.type
_entity.pdbx_description
1 polymer ?
#
loop_
_entity_poly.entity_id
_entity_poly.type
_entity_poly.pdbx_seq_one_letter_code
_entity_poly.pdbx_strand_id
1 'polypeptide(L)'
;MNSLRANWLDPEVYHLHPTKTNTEQFRKYLRFLPKRVSSYGAFVQNAYPLDMSQYDRLFNSTRIPKHECDLLVSNHNNIRHIVVIKNGHYYKVNILEKNGDLLSAEKIASIMKYLCEDLNEEENPYPLGYFTADKRDRWATIREQIEALSQHNKQMFKEIDSSIMLICL
;
A
#
# COMPACT_ATOMS: atom_id res chain seq x y z
N MET A 1 -0.24 -4.48 -6.60
CA MET A 1 -0.35 -3.08 -7.09
C MET A 1 -0.61 -2.98 -8.58
N ASN A 2 0.25 -3.52 -9.45
CA ASN A 2 0.15 -3.34 -10.91
C ASN A 2 -1.17 -3.83 -11.50
N SER A 3 -1.65 -5.01 -11.08
CA SER A 3 -2.94 -5.55 -11.55
C SER A 3 -4.14 -4.67 -11.16
N LEU A 4 -4.11 -4.07 -9.97
CA LEU A 4 -5.16 -3.15 -9.52
C LEU A 4 -5.15 -1.86 -10.37
N ARG A 5 -3.98 -1.24 -10.56
CA ARG A 5 -3.84 -0.02 -11.40
C ARG A 5 -4.19 -0.25 -12.87
N ALA A 6 -3.89 -1.43 -13.40
CA ALA A 6 -4.21 -1.82 -14.77
C ALA A 6 -5.69 -2.21 -14.97
N ASN A 7 -6.50 -2.21 -13.91
CA ASN A 7 -7.88 -2.74 -13.91
C ASN A 7 -7.95 -4.21 -14.40
N TRP A 8 -6.92 -5.00 -14.07
CA TRP A 8 -6.88 -6.44 -14.33
C TRP A 8 -7.34 -7.27 -13.13
N LEU A 9 -7.48 -6.64 -11.97
CA LEU A 9 -8.04 -7.28 -10.79
C LEU A 9 -9.52 -7.60 -11.04
N ASP A 10 -9.92 -8.85 -10.80
CA ASP A 10 -11.32 -9.25 -10.86
C ASP A 10 -12.14 -8.42 -9.85
N PRO A 11 -13.38 -8.01 -10.19
CA PRO A 11 -14.24 -7.32 -9.26
C PRO A 11 -14.52 -8.19 -8.03
N GLU A 12 -14.56 -7.56 -6.85
CA GLU A 12 -14.93 -8.23 -5.62
C GLU A 12 -16.43 -8.53 -5.63
N VAL A 13 -16.80 -9.82 -5.62
CA VAL A 13 -18.19 -10.27 -5.72
C VAL A 13 -18.46 -11.37 -4.72
N TYR A 14 -19.49 -11.19 -3.90
CA TYR A 14 -20.00 -12.25 -3.06
C TYR A 14 -20.96 -13.15 -3.86
N HIS A 15 -20.65 -14.44 -3.92
CA HIS A 15 -21.40 -15.42 -4.71
C HIS A 15 -22.20 -16.35 -3.79
N LEU A 16 -23.54 -16.31 -3.82
CA LEU A 16 -24.35 -17.29 -3.08
C LEU A 16 -24.21 -18.70 -3.65
N HIS A 17 -24.06 -18.81 -4.97
CA HIS A 17 -23.85 -20.08 -5.68
C HIS A 17 -22.60 -19.98 -6.56
N PRO A 18 -21.39 -20.19 -6.00
CA PRO A 18 -20.13 -19.96 -6.71
C PRO A 18 -19.96 -20.88 -7.92
N THR A 19 -20.51 -22.10 -7.87
CA THR A 19 -20.48 -23.05 -9.01
C THR A 19 -21.19 -22.53 -10.26
N LYS A 20 -22.15 -21.60 -10.11
CA LYS A 20 -22.87 -20.97 -11.23
C LYS A 20 -22.25 -19.62 -11.60
N THR A 21 -21.93 -18.82 -10.59
CA THR A 21 -21.63 -17.39 -10.77
C THR A 21 -20.14 -17.05 -10.74
N ASN A 22 -19.26 -17.90 -10.22
CA ASN A 22 -17.80 -17.70 -10.35
C ASN A 22 -17.26 -18.49 -11.55
N THR A 23 -17.81 -18.22 -12.74
CA THR A 23 -17.47 -18.93 -13.99
C THR A 23 -17.08 -17.94 -15.09
N GLU A 24 -16.29 -18.38 -16.08
CA GLU A 24 -15.92 -17.52 -17.21
C GLU A 24 -17.15 -17.04 -18.01
N GLN A 25 -18.18 -17.88 -18.12
CA GLN A 25 -19.40 -17.55 -18.84
C GLN A 25 -20.13 -16.38 -18.18
N PHE A 26 -20.25 -16.41 -16.83
CA PHE A 26 -20.82 -15.32 -16.06
C PHE A 26 -20.01 -14.02 -16.21
N ARG A 27 -18.67 -14.11 -16.16
CA ARG A 27 -17.78 -12.96 -16.36
C ARG A 27 -17.93 -12.35 -17.76
N LYS A 28 -17.99 -13.18 -18.80
CA LYS A 28 -18.23 -12.74 -20.18
C LYS A 28 -19.57 -12.04 -20.30
N TYR A 29 -20.64 -12.61 -19.75
CA TYR A 29 -21.96 -11.98 -19.70
C TYR A 29 -21.94 -10.59 -19.04
N LEU A 30 -21.38 -10.47 -17.83
CA LEU A 30 -21.29 -9.19 -17.13
C LEU A 30 -20.44 -8.16 -17.87
N ARG A 31 -19.37 -8.59 -18.56
CA ARG A 31 -18.50 -7.70 -19.34
C ARG A 31 -19.22 -6.99 -20.49
N PHE A 32 -20.27 -7.61 -21.05
CA PHE A 32 -21.08 -7.00 -22.10
C PHE A 32 -22.14 -6.01 -21.57
N LEU A 33 -22.44 -6.04 -20.27
CA LEU A 33 -23.40 -5.12 -19.67
C LEU A 33 -22.78 -3.74 -19.40
N PRO A 34 -23.50 -2.64 -19.63
CA PRO A 34 -23.07 -1.32 -19.19
C PRO A 34 -22.88 -1.25 -17.67
N LYS A 35 -21.87 -0.51 -17.19
CA LYS A 35 -21.55 -0.36 -15.74
C LYS A 35 -22.75 0.06 -14.87
N ARG A 36 -23.70 0.82 -15.43
CA ARG A 36 -24.90 1.28 -14.71
C ARG A 36 -25.87 0.15 -14.37
N VAL A 37 -25.83 -0.96 -15.12
CA VAL A 37 -26.75 -2.10 -14.97
C VAL A 37 -26.05 -3.39 -14.56
N SER A 38 -24.71 -3.44 -14.61
CA SER A 38 -23.93 -4.64 -14.29
C SER A 38 -24.21 -5.18 -12.89
N SER A 39 -24.42 -4.29 -11.90
CA SER A 39 -24.76 -4.71 -10.53
C SER A 39 -26.12 -5.41 -10.46
N TYR A 40 -27.13 -4.91 -11.18
CA TYR A 40 -28.44 -5.57 -11.26
C TYR A 40 -28.35 -6.90 -12.01
N GLY A 41 -27.55 -6.97 -13.08
CA GLY A 41 -27.32 -8.20 -13.82
C GLY A 41 -26.67 -9.31 -12.97
N ALA A 42 -25.74 -8.94 -12.08
CA ALA A 42 -25.17 -9.86 -11.10
C ALA A 42 -26.20 -10.27 -10.03
N PHE A 43 -26.99 -9.31 -9.54
CA PHE A 43 -27.99 -9.54 -8.50
C PHE A 43 -29.05 -10.59 -8.90
N VAL A 44 -29.56 -10.54 -10.14
CA VAL A 44 -30.53 -11.53 -10.66
C VAL A 44 -29.98 -12.97 -10.62
N GLN A 45 -28.66 -13.14 -10.69
CA GLN A 45 -27.99 -14.43 -10.62
C GLN A 45 -27.56 -14.81 -9.20
N ASN A 46 -27.99 -14.06 -8.18
CA ASN A 46 -27.60 -14.22 -6.77
C ASN A 46 -26.09 -13.98 -6.53
N ALA A 47 -25.53 -13.00 -7.24
CA ALA A 47 -24.17 -12.49 -7.04
C ALA A 47 -24.20 -11.01 -6.66
N TYR A 48 -23.39 -10.62 -5.68
CA TYR A 48 -23.44 -9.30 -5.04
C TYR A 48 -22.07 -8.61 -5.16
N PRO A 49 -21.88 -7.74 -6.16
CA PRO A 49 -20.66 -6.94 -6.28
C PRO A 49 -20.48 -6.04 -5.05
N LEU A 50 -19.25 -5.97 -4.55
CA LEU A 50 -18.89 -5.18 -3.37
C LEU A 50 -18.22 -3.87 -3.78
N ASP A 51 -18.25 -2.88 -2.88
CA ASP A 51 -17.54 -1.62 -3.10
C ASP A 51 -16.02 -1.84 -3.08
N MET A 52 -15.33 -1.29 -4.07
CA MET A 52 -13.87 -1.34 -4.19
C MET A 52 -13.24 0.07 -4.12
N SER A 53 -14.01 1.11 -3.77
CA SER A 53 -13.51 2.50 -3.70
C SER A 53 -12.32 2.69 -2.76
N GLN A 54 -12.15 1.79 -1.79
CA GLN A 54 -11.06 1.83 -0.81
C GLN A 54 -9.75 1.23 -1.33
N TYR A 55 -9.78 0.43 -2.41
CA TYR A 55 -8.62 -0.32 -2.88
C TYR A 55 -7.49 0.60 -3.37
N ASP A 56 -7.83 1.81 -3.82
CA ASP A 56 -6.87 2.84 -4.21
C ASP A 56 -5.91 3.24 -3.07
N ARG A 57 -6.31 2.97 -1.81
CA ARG A 57 -5.54 3.30 -0.61
C ARG A 57 -4.72 2.14 -0.06
N LEU A 58 -4.72 0.97 -0.70
CA LEU A 58 -3.95 -0.20 -0.25
C LEU A 58 -2.43 0.01 -0.39
N PHE A 59 -2.00 0.83 -1.33
CA PHE A 59 -0.58 1.05 -1.64
C PHE A 59 -0.28 2.55 -1.68
N ASN A 60 0.97 2.94 -1.40
CA ASN A 60 1.46 4.33 -1.49
C ASN A 60 0.62 5.31 -0.65
N SER A 61 0.05 4.81 0.44
CA SER A 61 -0.89 5.55 1.25
C SER A 61 -0.51 5.46 2.71
N THR A 62 -0.67 6.58 3.40
CA THR A 62 -0.36 6.67 4.83
C THR A 62 -1.33 7.64 5.52
N ARG A 63 -1.41 7.51 6.84
CA ARG A 63 -2.14 8.43 7.71
C ARG A 63 -1.15 9.38 8.39
N ILE A 64 -1.15 10.64 7.96
CA ILE A 64 -0.32 11.70 8.53
C ILE A 64 -1.01 12.24 9.78
N PRO A 65 -0.34 12.27 10.95
CA PRO A 65 -0.90 12.86 12.15
C PRO A 65 -1.05 14.38 11.96
N LYS A 66 -2.22 14.90 12.33
CA LYS A 66 -2.49 16.35 12.34
C LYS A 66 -3.31 16.71 13.56
N HIS A 67 -3.16 17.95 14.02
CA HIS A 67 -4.02 18.47 15.08
C HIS A 67 -5.48 18.45 14.63
N GLU A 68 -6.38 18.15 15.56
CA GLU A 68 -7.84 18.03 15.37
C GLU A 68 -8.27 16.82 14.51
N CYS A 69 -7.74 16.70 13.29
CA CYS A 69 -8.09 15.61 12.37
C CYS A 69 -6.90 15.20 11.51
N ASP A 70 -6.56 13.91 11.58
CA ASP A 70 -5.51 13.33 10.76
C ASP A 70 -5.84 13.34 9.26
N LEU A 71 -4.78 13.40 8.45
CA LEU A 71 -4.90 13.40 7.00
C LEU A 71 -4.54 12.03 6.43
N LEU A 72 -5.43 11.48 5.60
CA LEU A 72 -5.11 10.29 4.80
C LEU A 72 -4.57 10.74 3.45
N VAL A 73 -3.32 10.39 3.16
CA VAL A 73 -2.62 10.78 1.94
C VAL A 73 -2.32 9.56 1.10
N SER A 74 -2.59 9.65 -0.20
CA SER A 74 -2.23 8.66 -1.21
C SER A 74 -1.37 9.33 -2.27
N ASN A 75 -0.22 8.75 -2.58
CA ASN A 75 0.67 9.24 -3.62
C ASN A 75 0.54 8.41 -4.89
N HIS A 76 -0.02 9.02 -5.93
CA HIS A 76 -0.22 8.38 -7.23
C HIS A 76 0.90 8.64 -8.24
N ASN A 77 1.97 9.33 -7.83
CA ASN A 77 3.15 9.51 -8.67
C ASN A 77 3.88 8.17 -8.87
N ASN A 78 4.89 8.17 -9.74
CA ASN A 78 5.71 7.00 -10.06
C ASN A 78 6.63 6.60 -8.87
N ILE A 79 6.01 6.20 -7.75
CA ILE A 79 6.67 5.62 -6.58
C ILE A 79 7.10 4.19 -6.94
N ARG A 80 8.35 3.88 -6.61
CA ARG A 80 9.02 2.65 -7.02
C ARG A 80 9.62 1.87 -5.86
N HIS A 81 9.51 2.41 -4.65
CA HIS A 81 10.16 1.86 -3.46
C HIS A 81 9.17 1.38 -2.42
N ILE A 82 9.60 0.38 -1.67
CA ILE A 82 9.09 0.03 -0.36
C ILE A 82 10.00 0.62 0.71
N VAL A 83 9.51 0.62 1.94
CA VAL A 83 10.35 0.82 3.12
C VAL A 83 10.42 -0.48 3.89
N VAL A 84 11.62 -0.85 4.33
CA VAL A 84 11.86 -2.00 5.20
C VAL A 84 12.28 -1.48 6.57
N ILE A 85 11.69 -1.99 7.64
CA ILE A 85 12.13 -1.76 9.01
C ILE A 85 12.84 -3.01 9.51
N LYS A 86 14.04 -2.84 10.08
CA LYS A 86 14.75 -3.87 10.84
C LYS A 86 15.45 -3.22 12.03
N ASN A 87 15.29 -3.80 13.23
CA ASN A 87 15.96 -3.33 14.45
C ASN A 87 15.78 -1.81 14.72
N GLY A 88 14.63 -1.25 14.36
CA GLY A 88 14.34 0.18 14.53
C GLY A 88 14.88 1.11 13.45
N HIS A 89 15.63 0.58 12.48
CA HIS A 89 16.16 1.31 11.32
C HIS A 89 15.25 1.19 10.11
N TYR A 90 15.28 2.20 9.24
CA TYR A 90 14.42 2.31 8.05
C TYR A 90 15.26 2.29 6.78
N TYR A 91 14.93 1.39 5.85
CA TYR A 91 15.65 1.20 4.60
C TYR A 91 14.73 1.43 3.41
N LYS A 92 15.13 2.30 2.49
CA LYS A 92 14.42 2.51 1.23
C LYS A 92 14.92 1.51 0.20
N VAL A 93 14.01 0.67 -0.31
CA VAL A 93 14.34 -0.35 -1.33
C VAL A 93 13.48 -0.12 -2.57
N ASN A 94 14.11 0.20 -3.70
CA ASN A 94 13.42 0.26 -4.98
C ASN A 94 13.08 -1.17 -5.44
N ILE A 95 11.80 -1.47 -5.63
CA ILE A 95 11.30 -2.75 -6.16
C ILE A 95 10.80 -2.64 -7.59
N LEU A 96 10.60 -1.43 -8.10
CA LEU A 96 10.24 -1.17 -9.50
C LEU A 96 11.39 -0.50 -10.26
N GLU A 97 11.63 -0.97 -11.47
CA GLU A 97 12.54 -0.35 -12.43
C GLU A 97 12.00 1.01 -12.91
N LYS A 98 12.84 1.80 -13.61
CA LYS A 98 12.46 3.15 -14.06
C LYS A 98 11.27 3.14 -15.02
N ASN A 99 11.08 2.05 -15.75
CA ASN A 99 9.97 1.82 -16.69
C ASN A 99 8.68 1.35 -15.98
N GLY A 100 8.71 1.08 -14.66
CA GLY A 100 7.56 0.61 -13.87
C GLY A 100 7.46 -0.90 -13.71
N ASP A 101 8.35 -1.68 -14.32
CA ASP A 101 8.37 -3.14 -14.19
C ASP A 101 8.90 -3.55 -12.82
N LEU A 102 8.41 -4.69 -12.31
CA LEU A 102 8.90 -5.26 -11.07
C LEU A 102 10.32 -5.80 -11.28
N LEU A 103 11.21 -5.55 -10.31
CA LEU A 103 12.51 -6.22 -10.28
C LEU A 103 12.32 -7.74 -10.25
N SER A 104 13.30 -8.46 -10.80
CA SER A 104 13.28 -9.92 -10.76
C SER A 104 13.24 -10.42 -9.31
N ALA A 105 12.56 -11.54 -9.09
CA ALA A 105 12.39 -12.10 -7.76
C ALA A 105 13.74 -12.40 -7.09
N GLU A 106 14.75 -12.80 -7.87
CA GLU A 106 16.11 -13.08 -7.39
C GLU A 106 16.78 -11.82 -6.86
N LYS A 107 16.63 -10.68 -7.55
CA LYS A 107 17.18 -9.39 -7.09
C LYS A 107 16.52 -8.96 -5.79
N ILE A 108 15.18 -9.01 -5.72
CA ILE A 108 14.46 -8.65 -4.49
C ILE A 108 14.89 -9.58 -3.35
N ALA A 109 14.94 -10.89 -3.59
CA ALA A 109 15.38 -11.87 -2.60
C ALA A 109 16.82 -11.61 -2.13
N SER A 110 17.75 -11.25 -3.02
CA SER A 110 19.12 -10.91 -2.62
C SER A 110 19.18 -9.65 -1.74
N ILE A 111 18.36 -8.63 -2.03
CA ILE A 111 18.31 -7.42 -1.21
C ILE A 111 17.72 -7.74 0.17
N MET A 112 16.63 -8.50 0.21
CA MET A 112 16.00 -8.91 1.46
C MET A 112 16.94 -9.80 2.29
N LYS A 113 17.67 -10.71 1.65
CA LYS A 113 18.70 -11.53 2.31
C LYS A 113 19.80 -10.68 2.91
N TYR A 114 20.31 -9.71 2.16
CA TYR A 114 21.31 -8.76 2.66
C TYR A 114 20.80 -8.01 3.88
N LEU A 115 19.57 -7.49 3.84
CA LEU A 115 18.95 -6.81 4.98
C LEU A 115 18.77 -7.75 6.17
N CYS A 116 18.37 -9.01 5.98
CA CYS A 116 18.16 -9.98 7.06
C CYS A 116 19.47 -10.47 7.70
N GLU A 117 20.42 -10.94 6.88
CA GLU A 117 21.56 -11.76 7.33
C GLU A 117 22.88 -10.98 7.36
N ASP A 118 23.14 -10.19 6.33
CA ASP A 118 24.46 -9.57 6.14
C ASP A 118 24.55 -8.22 6.88
N LEU A 119 23.44 -7.49 6.95
CA LEU A 119 23.36 -6.21 7.63
C LEU A 119 23.18 -6.39 9.14
N ASN A 120 24.30 -6.45 9.86
CA ASN A 120 24.35 -6.60 11.30
C ASN A 120 24.50 -5.24 12.00
N GLU A 121 23.42 -4.45 11.98
CA GLU A 121 23.31 -3.24 12.78
C GLU A 121 22.74 -3.54 14.16
N GLU A 122 23.35 -2.93 15.18
CA GLU A 122 22.80 -2.91 16.53
C GLU A 122 21.42 -2.26 16.55
N GLU A 123 20.61 -2.64 17.52
CA GLU A 123 19.28 -2.08 17.70
C GLU A 123 19.34 -0.56 17.85
N ASN A 124 18.50 0.14 17.09
CA ASN A 124 18.43 1.58 17.20
C ASN A 124 17.93 1.97 18.61
N PRO A 125 18.71 2.70 19.42
CA PRO A 125 18.31 3.05 20.77
C PRO A 125 17.12 4.03 20.82
N TYR A 126 16.82 4.70 19.70
CA TYR A 126 15.75 5.71 19.60
C TYR A 126 14.90 5.50 18.34
N PRO A 127 14.15 4.39 18.22
CA PRO A 127 13.47 4.08 16.98
C PRO A 127 12.21 4.93 16.84
N LEU A 128 12.14 5.69 15.74
CA LEU A 128 11.07 6.64 15.47
C LEU A 128 9.68 5.99 15.32
N GLY A 129 9.65 4.67 15.06
CA GLY A 129 8.40 3.92 14.88
C GLY A 129 7.49 3.98 16.10
N TYR A 130 8.02 4.10 17.32
CA TYR A 130 7.23 4.16 18.54
C TYR A 130 6.21 5.31 18.55
N PHE A 131 6.56 6.46 17.98
CA PHE A 131 5.65 7.61 18.00
C PHE A 131 4.38 7.38 17.17
N THR A 132 4.40 6.44 16.21
CA THR A 132 3.21 6.11 15.42
C THR A 132 2.09 5.49 16.27
N ALA A 133 2.43 4.91 17.42
CA ALA A 133 1.52 4.34 18.40
C ALA A 133 1.12 5.31 19.53
N ASP A 134 1.72 6.51 19.59
CA ASP A 134 1.37 7.52 20.61
C ASP A 134 0.03 8.21 20.27
N LYS A 135 -0.48 9.01 21.22
CA LYS A 135 -1.65 9.86 21.04
C LYS A 135 -1.46 10.76 19.81
N ARG A 136 -2.52 10.91 19.01
CA ARG A 136 -2.46 11.55 17.69
C ARG A 136 -1.95 12.99 17.73
N ASP A 137 -2.44 13.82 18.65
CA ASP A 137 -1.96 15.21 18.81
C ASP A 137 -0.50 15.28 19.28
N ARG A 138 -0.07 14.35 20.14
CA ARG A 138 1.32 14.27 20.59
C ARG A 138 2.22 13.85 19.44
N TRP A 139 1.82 12.87 18.65
CA TRP A 139 2.57 12.48 17.46
C TRP A 139 2.60 13.59 16.41
N ALA A 140 1.49 14.31 16.18
CA ALA A 140 1.46 15.46 15.29
C ALA A 140 2.51 16.51 15.71
N THR A 141 2.54 16.85 16.99
CA THR A 141 3.51 17.80 17.56
C THR A 141 4.95 17.32 17.36
N ILE A 142 5.26 16.08 17.75
CA ILE A 142 6.62 15.52 17.68
C ILE A 142 7.06 15.42 16.21
N ARG A 143 6.19 14.98 15.31
CA ARG A 143 6.50 14.87 13.89
C ARG A 143 6.82 16.24 13.28
N GLU A 144 6.02 17.26 13.58
CA GLU A 144 6.27 18.63 13.11
C GLU A 144 7.60 19.19 13.66
N GLN A 145 7.93 18.89 14.91
CA GLN A 145 9.24 19.24 15.48
C GLN A 145 10.39 18.55 14.73
N ILE A 146 10.31 17.23 14.48
CA ILE A 146 11.37 16.49 13.78
C ILE A 146 11.52 16.99 12.32
N GLU A 147 10.41 17.27 11.63
CA GLU A 147 10.43 17.85 10.28
C GLU A 147 11.04 19.25 10.26
N ALA A 148 10.85 20.05 11.32
CA ALA A 148 11.42 21.39 11.45
C ALA A 148 12.93 21.40 11.74
N LEU A 149 13.50 20.31 12.29
CA LEU A 149 14.94 20.22 12.57
C LEU A 149 15.79 20.24 11.30
N SER A 150 15.32 19.65 10.20
CA SER A 150 16.04 19.68 8.93
C SER A 150 15.16 19.36 7.73
N GLN A 151 15.52 19.95 6.58
CA GLN A 151 14.91 19.60 5.30
C GLN A 151 15.13 18.12 4.94
N HIS A 152 16.21 17.52 5.43
CA HIS A 152 16.49 16.10 5.24
C HIS A 152 15.44 15.22 5.94
N ASN A 153 15.10 15.50 7.20
CA ASN A 153 14.07 14.77 7.94
C ASN A 153 12.71 14.84 7.25
N LYS A 154 12.34 16.04 6.79
CA LYS A 154 11.12 16.26 6.03
C LYS A 154 11.08 15.42 4.75
N GLN A 155 12.22 15.33 4.04
CA GLN A 155 12.31 14.45 2.88
C GLN A 155 12.22 12.97 3.27
N MET A 156 12.85 12.53 4.36
CA MET A 156 12.77 11.14 4.83
C MET A 156 11.35 10.73 5.19
N PHE A 157 10.60 11.57 5.91
CA PHE A 157 9.17 11.31 6.16
C PHE A 157 8.38 11.21 4.86
N LYS A 158 8.64 12.08 3.88
CA LYS A 158 7.99 11.98 2.56
C LYS A 158 8.31 10.66 1.86
N GLU A 159 9.54 10.16 1.95
CA GLU A 159 9.90 8.86 1.40
C GLU A 159 9.18 7.70 2.11
N ILE A 160 9.03 7.76 3.44
CA ILE A 160 8.29 6.78 4.22
C ILE A 160 6.81 6.81 3.87
N ASP A 161 6.20 7.99 3.95
CA ASP A 161 4.78 8.23 3.71
C ASP A 161 4.32 7.82 2.30
N SER A 162 5.20 8.01 1.31
CA SER A 162 4.88 7.72 -0.09
C SER A 162 5.19 6.29 -0.51
N SER A 163 5.89 5.50 0.31
CA SER A 163 6.32 4.15 -0.03
C SER A 163 5.15 3.23 -0.40
N ILE A 164 5.39 2.30 -1.33
CA ILE A 164 4.35 1.36 -1.80
C ILE A 164 3.72 0.61 -0.64
N MET A 165 4.58 0.13 0.26
CA MET A 165 4.22 -0.51 1.52
C MET A 165 5.43 -0.53 2.44
N LEU A 166 5.18 -0.86 3.70
CA LEU A 166 6.20 -1.07 4.71
C LEU A 166 6.32 -2.58 5.03
N ILE A 167 7.55 -3.08 5.11
CA ILE A 167 7.86 -4.47 5.49
C ILE A 167 8.65 -4.42 6.80
N CYS A 168 8.23 -5.19 7.80
CA CYS A 168 8.98 -5.37 9.04
C CYS A 168 9.71 -6.72 8.99
N LEU A 169 11.01 -6.70 9.28
CA LEU A 169 11.88 -7.87 9.39
C LEU A 169 12.27 -8.10 10.84
#